data_AF-V4IYC5-F1
#
_entry.id   AF-V4IYC5-F1
#
_cell.length_a   1.000
_cell.length_b   1.000
_cell.length_c   1.000
_cell.angle_alpha   90.00
_cell.angle_beta   90.00
_cell.angle_gamma   90.00
#
_symmetry.space_group_name_H-M   'P 1'
#
loop_
_entity.id
_entity.type
_entity.pdbx_description
1 polymer ?
#
loop_
_entity_poly.entity_id
_entity_poly.type
_entity_poly.pdbx_seq_one_letter_code
_entity_poly.pdbx_strand_id
1 'polypeptide(L)'
;MRARELLNDWDTFWVVLDHPELPLTNNEAERALRHWVIARRIGMGTRTDQGSRVFALLASVIETCRKRKVSPWPYLAELLRQRRLGLPALQLPLPVT
;
A
#
# COMPACT_ATOMS: atom_id res chain seq x y z
N MET A 1 -20.05 -2.58 -6.01
CA MET A 1 -19.83 -3.98 -6.43
C MET A 1 -20.99 -4.38 -7.33
N ARG A 2 -20.73 -4.79 -8.57
CA ARG A 2 -21.79 -5.32 -9.45
C ARG A 2 -21.93 -6.83 -9.20
N ALA A 3 -23.12 -7.40 -9.37
CA ALA A 3 -23.41 -8.82 -9.07
C ALA A 3 -22.45 -9.83 -9.77
N ARG A 4 -21.88 -9.47 -10.92
CA ARG A 4 -20.92 -10.29 -11.65
C ARG A 4 -19.52 -10.32 -11.01
N GLU A 5 -19.10 -9.24 -10.37
CA GLU A 5 -17.81 -9.18 -9.66
C GLU A 5 -17.83 -10.04 -8.39
N LEU A 6 -19.00 -10.14 -7.76
CA LEU A 6 -19.21 -10.99 -6.58
C LEU A 6 -18.92 -12.48 -6.87
N LEU A 7 -19.26 -12.95 -8.08
CA LEU A 7 -19.06 -14.34 -8.48
C LEU A 7 -17.60 -14.66 -8.80
N ASN A 8 -16.80 -13.67 -9.20
CA ASN A 8 -15.37 -13.88 -9.47
C ASN A 8 -14.56 -14.06 -8.18
N ASP A 9 -15.01 -13.44 -7.08
CA ASP A 9 -14.34 -13.49 -5.78
C ASP A 9 -15.05 -14.45 -4.81
N TRP A 10 -15.89 -15.37 -5.33
CA TRP A 10 -16.75 -16.25 -4.53
C TRP A 10 -15.97 -17.02 -3.45
N ASP A 11 -14.81 -17.57 -3.79
CA ASP A 11 -13.98 -18.32 -2.86
C ASP A 11 -13.42 -17.43 -1.74
N THR A 12 -13.18 -16.15 -2.01
CA THR A 12 -12.66 -15.18 -1.03
C THR A 12 -13.67 -14.91 0.10
N PHE A 13 -14.97 -15.00 -0.18
CA PHE A 13 -16.01 -14.79 0.83
C PHE A 13 -16.03 -15.88 1.91
N TRP A 14 -15.59 -17.09 1.56
CA TRP A 14 -15.66 -18.25 2.46
C TRP A 14 -14.41 -18.43 3.31
N VAL A 15 -13.31 -17.71 3.02
CA VAL A 15 -12.04 -17.80 3.78
C VAL A 15 -12.23 -17.56 5.27
N VAL A 16 -13.22 -16.75 5.67
CA VAL A 16 -13.53 -16.47 7.08
C VAL A 16 -14.08 -17.71 7.82
N LEU A 17 -14.63 -18.70 7.11
CA LEU A 17 -15.04 -19.96 7.72
C LEU A 17 -13.84 -20.83 8.11
N ASP A 18 -12.77 -20.79 7.32
CA ASP A 18 -11.51 -21.48 7.62
C ASP A 18 -10.65 -20.69 8.63
N HIS A 19 -10.79 -19.36 8.64
CA HIS A 19 -10.03 -18.40 9.45
C HIS A 19 -10.96 -17.44 10.20
N PRO A 20 -11.61 -17.90 11.29
CA PRO A 20 -12.58 -17.10 12.04
C PRO A 20 -11.98 -15.86 12.71
N GLU A 21 -10.66 -15.77 12.83
CA GLU A 21 -9.93 -14.59 13.30
C GLU A 21 -9.96 -13.42 12.31
N LEU A 22 -10.27 -13.67 11.03
CA LEU A 22 -10.31 -12.63 10.01
C LEU A 22 -11.66 -11.89 10.02
N PRO A 23 -11.67 -10.56 9.83
CA PRO A 23 -12.91 -9.81 9.75
C PRO A 23 -13.70 -10.19 8.48
N LEU A 24 -15.03 -10.32 8.61
CA LEU A 24 -15.95 -10.58 7.49
C LEU A 24 -15.95 -9.47 6.41
N THR A 25 -15.38 -8.30 6.73
CA THR A 25 -15.42 -7.13 5.85
C THR A 25 -14.03 -6.70 5.41
N ASN A 26 -13.91 -6.29 4.16
CA ASN A 26 -12.67 -5.72 3.60
C ASN A 26 -12.45 -4.23 3.92
N ASN A 27 -13.19 -3.69 4.89
CA ASN A 27 -13.22 -2.26 5.21
C ASN A 27 -11.82 -1.69 5.51
N GLU A 28 -10.97 -2.45 6.18
CA GLU A 28 -9.62 -1.99 6.53
C GLU A 28 -8.74 -1.81 5.28
N ALA A 29 -8.73 -2.79 4.36
CA ALA A 29 -7.94 -2.70 3.15
C ALA A 29 -8.47 -1.60 2.22
N GLU A 30 -9.79 -1.47 2.07
CA GLU A 30 -10.40 -0.41 1.30
C GLU A 30 -10.04 0.98 1.85
N ARG A 31 -10.11 1.17 3.17
CA ARG A 31 -9.69 2.42 3.83
C ARG A 31 -8.21 2.72 3.62
N ALA A 32 -7.35 1.71 3.67
CA ALA A 32 -5.92 1.87 3.39
C ALA A 32 -5.66 2.35 1.94
N LEU A 33 -6.39 1.81 0.96
CA LEU A 33 -6.21 2.16 -0.45
C LEU A 33 -6.91 3.45 -0.88
N ARG A 34 -7.99 3.85 -0.20
CA ARG A 34 -8.85 4.99 -0.59
C ARG A 34 -8.08 6.29 -0.83
N HIS A 35 -7.14 6.62 0.05
CA HIS A 35 -6.35 7.85 -0.03
C HIS A 35 -5.47 7.87 -1.29
N TRP A 36 -4.92 6.72 -1.69
CA TRP A 36 -4.11 6.58 -2.90
C TRP A 36 -4.94 6.65 -4.19
N VAL A 37 -6.17 6.10 -4.16
CA VAL A 37 -7.12 6.24 -5.27
C VAL A 37 -7.49 7.72 -5.49
N ILE A 38 -7.75 8.45 -4.40
CA ILE A 38 -8.02 9.89 -4.44
C ILE A 38 -6.79 10.65 -4.95
N ALA A 39 -5.60 10.37 -4.42
CA ALA A 39 -4.36 11.01 -4.85
C ALA A 39 -4.08 10.80 -6.34
N ARG A 40 -4.29 9.58 -6.85
CA ARG A 40 -4.17 9.27 -8.27
C ARG A 40 -5.14 10.07 -9.11
N ARG A 41 -6.39 10.24 -8.65
CA ARG A 41 -7.41 11.01 -9.36
C ARG A 41 -7.07 12.50 -9.41
N ILE A 42 -6.69 13.10 -8.29
CA ILE A 42 -6.33 14.54 -8.20
C ILE A 42 -5.07 14.82 -9.02
N GLY A 43 -4.09 13.91 -9.01
CA GLY A 43 -2.86 14.02 -9.79
C GLY A 43 -3.01 13.74 -11.30
N MET A 44 -4.22 13.54 -11.81
CA MET A 44 -4.49 13.15 -13.21
C MET A 44 -3.81 11.84 -13.63
N GLY A 45 -3.56 10.96 -12.67
CA GLY A 45 -2.95 9.65 -12.87
C GLY A 45 -1.50 9.69 -13.37
N THR A 46 -0.98 8.50 -13.66
CA THR A 46 0.33 8.28 -14.26
C THR A 46 0.15 8.01 -15.76
N ARG A 47 0.99 8.62 -16.60
CA ARG A 47 0.90 8.49 -18.07
C ARG A 47 1.85 7.43 -18.65
N THR A 48 2.65 6.80 -17.81
CA THR A 48 3.64 5.80 -18.19
C THR A 48 3.65 4.65 -17.20
N ASP A 49 4.02 3.45 -17.65
CA ASP A 49 4.15 2.27 -16.78
C ASP A 49 5.17 2.48 -15.67
N GLN A 50 6.26 3.17 -15.99
CA GLN A 50 7.27 3.55 -15.00
C GLN A 50 6.68 4.48 -13.93
N GLY A 51 5.89 5.47 -14.33
CA GLY A 51 5.20 6.35 -13.38
C GLY A 51 4.23 5.57 -12.48
N SER A 52 3.45 4.66 -13.06
CA SER A 52 2.53 3.78 -12.32
C SER A 52 3.26 2.92 -11.29
N ARG A 53 4.41 2.35 -11.69
CA ARG A 53 5.25 1.53 -10.81
C ARG A 53 5.85 2.36 -9.68
N VAL A 54 6.36 3.55 -9.96
CA VAL A 54 6.90 4.45 -8.93
C VAL A 54 5.81 4.87 -7.94
N PHE A 55 4.61 5.21 -8.43
CA PHE A 55 3.48 5.55 -7.56
C PHE A 55 3.11 4.38 -6.64
N ALA A 56 3.00 3.16 -7.18
CA ALA A 56 2.70 1.97 -6.40
C ALA A 56 3.78 1.68 -5.33
N LEU A 57 5.06 1.85 -5.67
CA LEU A 57 6.18 1.69 -4.75
C LEU A 57 6.12 2.71 -3.61
N LEU A 58 5.90 3.99 -3.94
CA LEU A 58 5.78 5.06 -2.94
C LEU A 58 4.60 4.80 -1.99
N ALA A 59 3.44 4.44 -2.54
CA ALA A 59 2.27 4.09 -1.74
C ALA A 59 2.56 2.94 -0.77
N SER A 60 3.20 1.87 -1.25
CA SER A 60 3.57 0.71 -0.43
C SER A 60 4.54 1.07 0.71
N VAL A 61 5.58 1.85 0.42
CA VAL A 61 6.57 2.28 1.42
C VAL A 61 5.93 3.19 2.47
N ILE A 62 5.12 4.16 2.04
CA ILE A 62 4.45 5.11 2.93
C ILE A 62 3.45 4.40 3.83
N GLU A 63 2.65 3.48 3.30
CA GLU A 63 1.73 2.65 4.10
C GLU A 63 2.49 1.78 5.11
N THR A 64 3.63 1.21 4.73
CA THR A 64 4.46 0.43 5.64
C THR A 64 4.97 1.29 6.80
N CYS A 65 5.46 2.51 6.51
CA CYS A 65 5.89 3.44 7.54
C CYS A 65 4.74 3.82 8.47
N ARG A 66 3.56 4.11 7.91
CA ARG A 66 2.34 4.45 8.65
C ARG A 66 1.90 3.31 9.58
N LYS A 67 1.86 2.07 9.08
CA LYS A 67 1.53 0.88 9.88
C LYS A 67 2.52 0.65 11.02
N ARG A 68 3.79 0.99 10.81
CA ARG A 68 4.87 0.86 11.79
C ARG A 68 5.00 2.07 12.73
N LYS A 69 4.10 3.06 12.61
CA LYS A 69 4.11 4.33 13.37
C LYS A 69 5.40 5.15 13.19
N VAL A 70 6.05 5.02 12.03
CA VAL A 70 7.26 5.75 11.67
C VAL A 70 6.90 6.83 10.65
N SER A 71 7.50 8.02 10.78
CA SER A 71 7.34 9.07 9.78
C SER A 71 7.97 8.63 8.44
N PRO A 72 7.22 8.65 7.32
CA PRO A 72 7.75 8.21 6.02
C PRO A 72 8.78 9.19 5.44
N TRP A 73 8.70 10.48 5.77
CA TRP A 73 9.54 11.51 5.15
C TRP A 73 11.03 11.38 5.49
N PRO A 74 11.43 11.22 6.77
CA PRO A 74 12.83 10.98 7.11
C PRO A 74 13.36 9.69 6.48
N TYR A 75 12.56 8.62 6.45
CA TYR A 75 12.93 7.35 5.83
C TYR A 75 13.19 7.51 4.34
N LEU A 76 12.29 8.16 3.60
CA LEU A 76 12.43 8.38 2.16
C LEU A 76 13.62 9.30 1.85
N ALA A 77 13.83 10.35 2.64
CA ALA A 77 14.96 11.26 2.48
C ALA A 77 16.30 10.51 2.65
N GLU A 78 16.41 9.69 3.69
CA GLU A 78 17.61 8.89 3.95
C GLU A 78 17.83 7.81 2.89
N LEU A 79 16.76 7.13 2.47
CA LEU A 79 16.81 6.15 1.38
C LEU A 79 17.37 6.78 0.09
N LEU A 80 16.86 7.95 -0.29
CA LEU A 80 17.32 8.67 -1.47
C LEU A 80 18.77 9.14 -1.32
N ARG A 81 19.17 9.61 -0.13
CA ARG A 81 20.54 10.01 0.17
C ARG A 81 21.51 8.84 -0.01
N GLN A 82 21.22 7.68 0.58
CA GLN A 82 22.05 6.49 0.45
C GLN A 82 22.16 6.00 -0.99
N ARG A 83 21.04 5.98 -1.71
CA ARG A 83 21.04 5.60 -3.14
C ARG A 83 21.87 6.53 -4.01
N ARG A 84 21.85 7.84 -3.74
CA ARG A 84 22.72 8.81 -4.45
C ARG A 84 24.20 8.59 -4.19
N LEU A 85 24.55 8.07 -3.00
CA LEU A 85 25.93 7.73 -2.63
C LEU A 85 26.37 6.35 -3.14
N GLY A 86 25.52 5.63 -3.88
CA GLY A 86 25.81 4.27 -4.36
C GLY A 86 25.72 3.20 -3.27
N LEU A 87 25.19 3.53 -2.09
CA LEU A 87 25.01 2.60 -0.99
C LEU A 87 23.75 1.72 -1.20
N PRO A 88 23.69 0.54 -0.57
CA PRO A 88 22.49 -0.31 -0.61
C PRO A 88 21.27 0.41 -0.04
N ALA A 89 20.06 -0.03 -0.43
CA ALA A 89 18.84 0.53 0.14
C ALA A 89 18.72 0.23 1.63
N LEU A 90 18.17 1.19 2.38
CA LEU A 90 17.79 0.97 3.77
C LEU A 90 16.78 -0.19 3.86
N GLN A 91 16.90 -0.99 4.92
CA GLN A 91 15.85 -1.92 5.29
C GLN A 91 14.61 -1.15 5.76
N LEU A 92 13.42 -1.73 5.56
CA LEU A 92 12.16 -1.12 5.99
C LEU A 92 12.21 -0.80 7.50
N PRO A 93 11.68 0.35 7.93
CA PRO A 93 11.87 0.86 9.29
C PRO A 93 11.19 -0.06 10.30
N LEU A 94 11.80 -0.42 11.43
CA LEU A 94 11.15 -1.32 12.40
C LEU A 94 9.91 -0.68 13.06
N PRO A 95 8.93 -1.47 13.53
CA PRO A 95 7.78 -0.94 14.26
C PRO A 95 8.24 -0.23 15.55
N VAL A 96 7.66 0.92 15.84
CA VAL A 96 7.80 1.56 17.15
C VAL A 96 6.96 0.76 18.15
N THR A 97 7.63 0.10 19.12
CA THR A 97 7.01 -0.59 20.27
C THR A 97 6.15 0.34 21.12
#